data_AF-A0A8H5FZ87-F1
#
_entry.id   AF-A0A8H5FZ87-F1
#
_cell.length_a   1.000
_cell.length_b   1.000
_cell.length_c   1.000
_cell.angle_alpha   90.00
_cell.angle_beta   90.00
_cell.angle_gamma   90.00
#
_symmetry.space_group_name_H-M   'P 1'
#
loop_
_entity.id
_entity.type
_entity.pdbx_description
1 polymer ?
#
loop_
_entity_poly.entity_id
_entity_poly.type
_entity_poly.pdbx_seq_one_letter_code
_entity_poly.pdbx_strand_id
1 'polypeptide(L)'
;MFLEAVFTLCAAFLARIFYGDYSGSSSSASPGVIDWKAHQWKAPGPNDLRGPCPGLNTLANHGFLPRDGRNINMPVILEAGFGTLTIR
;
A
#
# COMPACT_ATOMS: atom_id res chain seq x y z
N MET A 1 35.83 -28.51 5.34
CA MET A 1 34.57 -28.24 6.08
C MET A 1 34.42 -26.77 6.46
N PHE A 2 35.44 -26.11 7.03
CA PHE A 2 35.34 -24.69 7.42
C PHE A 2 35.47 -23.69 6.25
N LEU A 3 36.15 -24.04 5.16
CA LEU A 3 36.38 -23.11 4.04
C LEU A 3 35.15 -22.93 3.12
N GLU A 4 34.40 -24.01 2.87
CA GLU A 4 33.16 -23.97 2.06
C GLU A 4 32.07 -23.08 2.71
N ALA A 5 31.95 -23.14 4.04
CA ALA A 5 30.96 -22.35 4.79
C ALA A 5 31.18 -20.84 4.67
N VAL A 6 32.45 -20.40 4.62
CA VAL A 6 32.79 -18.98 4.47
C VAL A 6 32.42 -18.48 3.07
N PHE A 7 32.59 -19.32 2.03
CA PHE A 7 32.26 -18.95 0.66
C PHE A 7 30.75 -18.83 0.45
N THR A 8 29.95 -19.72 1.02
CA THR A 8 28.47 -19.65 0.97
C THR A 8 27.92 -18.44 1.74
N LEU A 9 28.49 -18.12 2.91
CA LEU A 9 28.11 -16.92 3.66
C LEU A 9 28.49 -15.64 2.92
N CYS A 10 29.66 -15.60 2.28
CA CYS A 10 30.08 -14.46 1.45
C CYS A 10 29.15 -14.27 0.24
N ALA A 11 28.83 -15.34 -0.48
CA ALA A 11 27.90 -15.29 -1.61
C ALA A 11 26.49 -14.86 -1.19
N ALA A 12 25.99 -15.36 -0.06
CA ALA A 12 24.68 -14.97 0.47
C ALA A 12 24.66 -13.50 0.94
N PHE A 13 25.75 -13.03 1.57
CA PHE A 13 25.88 -11.64 1.99
C PHE A 13 25.95 -10.70 0.79
N LEU A 14 26.76 -11.02 -0.22
CA LEU A 14 26.85 -10.25 -1.46
C LEU A 14 25.55 -10.30 -2.27
N ALA A 15 24.87 -11.45 -2.31
CA ALA A 15 23.55 -11.55 -2.92
C ALA A 15 22.55 -10.62 -2.23
N ARG A 16 22.57 -10.50 -0.89
CA ARG A 16 21.74 -9.52 -0.17
C ARG A 16 22.08 -8.07 -0.48
N ILE A 17 23.35 -7.76 -0.79
CA ILE A 17 23.78 -6.39 -1.13
C ILE A 17 23.43 -6.02 -2.58
N PHE A 18 23.61 -6.95 -3.54
CA PHE A 18 23.42 -6.67 -4.97
C PHE A 18 22.05 -7.10 -5.52
N TYR A 19 21.45 -8.12 -4.94
CA TYR A 19 20.15 -8.70 -5.29
C TYR A 19 19.25 -8.66 -4.05
N GLY A 20 18.80 -7.47 -3.64
CA GLY A 20 17.90 -7.32 -2.50
C GLY A 20 16.75 -8.33 -2.52
N ASP A 21 16.30 -8.75 -1.33
CA ASP A 21 15.20 -9.71 -1.13
C ASP A 21 14.00 -9.40 -2.07
N TYR A 22 13.78 -10.24 -3.08
CA TYR A 22 12.48 -10.38 -3.75
C TYR A 22 11.48 -11.17 -2.89
N SER A 23 11.65 -11.18 -1.56
CA SER A 23 10.63 -11.69 -0.65
C SER A 23 9.60 -10.59 -0.44
N GLY A 24 8.50 -10.69 -1.20
CA GLY A 24 7.35 -9.81 -1.15
C GLY A 24 7.02 -9.32 0.26
N SER A 25 7.14 -8.02 0.43
CA SER A 25 6.52 -7.27 1.51
C SER A 25 5.70 -6.18 0.82
N SER A 26 4.47 -6.51 0.46
CA SER A 26 3.41 -5.54 0.21
C SER A 26 3.04 -4.83 1.51
N SER A 27 4.02 -4.14 2.09
CA SER A 27 3.87 -3.23 3.22
C SER A 27 4.27 -1.86 2.70
N SER A 28 3.24 -1.13 2.29
CA SER A 28 3.12 0.30 2.02
C SER A 28 4.05 1.21 2.84
N ALA A 29 5.34 1.19 2.53
CA ALA A 29 6.36 1.99 3.23
C ALA A 29 7.21 2.83 2.26
N SER A 30 6.59 3.31 1.17
CA SER A 30 7.13 4.44 0.41
C SER A 30 6.01 5.47 0.23
N PRO A 31 6.10 6.69 0.83
CA PRO A 31 5.06 7.73 0.80
C PRO A 31 4.76 8.33 -0.60
N GLY A 32 5.08 7.64 -1.69
CA GLY A 32 4.90 8.15 -3.05
C GLY A 32 4.68 7.08 -4.11
N VAL A 33 4.62 5.80 -3.75
CA VAL A 33 4.32 4.71 -4.70
C VAL A 33 2.98 4.12 -4.34
N ILE A 34 1.94 4.50 -5.09
CA ILE A 34 0.59 3.95 -4.95
C ILE A 34 0.51 2.64 -5.73
N ASP A 35 0.10 1.55 -5.07
CA ASP A 35 -0.22 0.29 -5.75
C ASP A 35 -1.64 0.37 -6.36
N TRP A 36 -1.71 0.73 -7.64
CA TRP A 36 -2.97 0.82 -8.38
C TRP A 36 -3.70 -0.51 -8.53
N LYS A 37 -3.03 -1.66 -8.36
CA LYS A 37 -3.70 -2.97 -8.38
C LYS A 37 -4.49 -3.22 -7.10
N ALA A 38 -4.02 -2.72 -5.96
CA ALA A 38 -4.76 -2.79 -4.70
C ALA A 38 -5.97 -1.84 -4.67
N HIS A 39 -5.92 -0.75 -5.44
CA HIS A 39 -6.92 0.31 -5.45
C HIS A 39 -7.90 0.28 -6.63
N GLN A 40 -8.21 -0.92 -7.12
CA GLN A 40 -9.24 -1.08 -8.16
C GLN A 40 -10.61 -0.59 -7.67
N TRP A 41 -11.35 0.02 -8.60
CA TRP A 41 -12.69 0.48 -8.33
C TRP A 41 -13.61 -0.70 -8.00
N LYS A 42 -14.45 -0.54 -6.99
CA LYS A 42 -15.54 -1.45 -6.67
C LYS A 42 -16.78 -0.63 -6.33
N ALA A 43 -17.92 -1.04 -6.89
CA ALA A 43 -19.21 -0.46 -6.53
C ALA A 43 -19.48 -0.61 -5.02
N PRO A 44 -20.12 0.37 -4.37
CA PRO A 44 -20.56 0.21 -2.98
C PRO A 44 -21.59 -0.92 -2.90
N GLY A 45 -21.44 -1.76 -1.89
CA GLY A 45 -22.45 -2.75 -1.55
C GLY A 45 -23.70 -2.09 -0.93
N PRO A 46 -24.81 -2.85 -0.80
CA PRO A 46 -26.06 -2.33 -0.23
C PRO A 46 -25.93 -1.80 1.21
N ASN A 47 -24.92 -2.26 1.95
CA ASN A 47 -24.68 -1.91 3.35
C ASN A 47 -23.54 -0.89 3.54
N ASP A 48 -22.92 -0.44 2.45
CA ASP A 48 -21.81 0.52 2.51
C ASP A 48 -22.36 1.94 2.60
N LEU A 49 -21.73 2.77 3.45
CA LEU A 49 -22.17 4.15 3.65
C LEU A 49 -21.46 5.07 2.67
N ARG A 50 -22.23 5.98 2.08
CA ARG A 50 -21.72 7.06 1.23
C ARG A 50 -22.35 8.38 1.68
N GLY A 51 -21.53 9.42 1.67
CA GLY A 51 -21.94 10.76 2.08
C GLY A 51 -22.24 11.66 0.88
N PRO A 52 -22.52 12.95 1.11
CA PRO A 52 -22.73 13.92 0.04
C PRO A 52 -21.44 14.33 -0.70
N CYS A 53 -20.26 14.06 -0.13
CA CYS A 53 -18.98 14.43 -0.73
C CYS A 53 -18.58 13.44 -1.84
N PRO A 54 -18.51 13.87 -3.12
CA PRO A 54 -18.14 12.98 -4.21
C PRO A 54 -16.70 12.46 -4.09
N GLY A 55 -15.76 13.27 -3.59
CA GLY A 55 -14.36 12.87 -3.43
C GLY A 55 -14.16 11.72 -2.44
N LEU A 56 -14.77 11.82 -1.25
CA LEU A 56 -14.69 10.76 -0.23
C LEU A 56 -15.34 9.46 -0.71
N ASN A 57 -16.44 9.55 -1.46
CA ASN A 57 -17.10 8.38 -2.02
C ASN A 57 -16.20 7.65 -3.02
N THR A 58 -15.50 8.40 -3.87
CA THR A 58 -14.51 7.83 -4.82
C THR A 58 -13.37 7.16 -4.07
N LEU A 59 -12.82 7.80 -3.03
CA LEU A 59 -11.74 7.22 -2.22
C LEU A 59 -12.15 5.91 -1.55
N ALA A 60 -13.38 5.82 -1.03
CA ALA A 60 -13.93 4.57 -0.48
C ALA A 60 -14.14 3.51 -1.58
N ASN A 61 -14.62 3.89 -2.76
CA ASN A 61 -14.77 2.98 -3.89
C ASN A 61 -13.43 2.46 -4.46
N HIS A 62 -12.33 3.17 -4.21
CA HIS A 62 -10.97 2.75 -4.57
C HIS A 62 -10.20 2.13 -3.39
N GLY A 63 -10.76 2.10 -2.18
CA GLY A 63 -10.12 1.47 -1.01
C GLY A 63 -8.95 2.27 -0.41
N PHE A 64 -8.87 3.56 -0.69
CA PHE A 64 -8.01 4.50 0.07
C PHE A 64 -8.65 4.84 1.42
N LEU A 65 -9.98 4.79 1.48
CA LEU A 65 -10.76 4.77 2.71
C LEU A 65 -11.39 3.38 2.91
N PRO A 66 -11.79 3.02 4.14
CA PRO A 66 -12.63 1.84 4.38
C PRO A 66 -13.80 1.80 3.40
N ARG A 67 -13.93 0.69 2.67
CA ARG A 67 -14.91 0.55 1.57
C ARG A 67 -16.36 0.60 2.06
N ASP A 68 -16.56 0.21 3.31
CA ASP A 68 -17.84 0.28 4.01
C ASP A 68 -18.25 1.71 4.41
N GLY A 69 -17.35 2.70 4.27
CA GLY A 69 -17.59 4.09 4.61
C GLY A 69 -17.72 4.35 6.12
N ARG A 70 -17.21 3.46 6.97
CA ARG A 70 -17.29 3.56 8.44
C ARG A 70 -15.92 3.74 9.07
N ASN A 71 -15.92 4.14 10.35
CA ASN A 71 -14.71 4.32 11.17
C ASN A 71 -13.64 5.22 10.52
N ILE A 72 -14.08 6.26 9.82
CA ILE A 72 -13.21 7.22 9.16
C ILE A 72 -12.81 8.29 10.19
N ASN A 73 -11.51 8.43 10.46
CA ASN A 73 -10.96 9.43 11.36
C ASN A 73 -10.22 10.53 10.56
N MET A 74 -9.93 11.65 11.22
CA MET A 74 -9.20 12.76 10.59
C MET A 74 -7.86 12.37 9.98
N PRO A 75 -6.97 11.60 10.64
CA PRO A 75 -5.68 11.27 10.02
C PRO A 75 -5.83 10.42 8.74
N VAL A 76 -6.78 9.48 8.70
CA VAL A 76 -7.04 8.67 7.50
C VAL A 76 -7.60 9.53 6.35
N ILE A 77 -8.45 10.52 6.64
CA ILE A 77 -8.93 11.47 5.63
C ILE A 77 -7.80 12.34 5.10
N LEU A 78 -6.92 12.83 5.98
CA LEU A 78 -5.82 13.68 5.56
C LEU A 78 -4.85 12.92 4.64
N GLU A 79 -4.54 11.67 4.98
CA GLU A 79 -3.70 10.81 4.14
C GLU A 79 -4.38 10.47 2.80
N ALA A 80 -5.62 9.98 2.83
CA ALA A 80 -6.34 9.60 1.62
C ALA A 80 -6.67 10.82 0.74
N GLY A 81 -7.00 11.97 1.35
CA GLY A 81 -7.34 13.19 0.65
C GLY A 81 -6.11 13.89 0.09
N PHE A 82 -5.22 14.37 0.97
CA PHE A 82 -4.08 15.18 0.55
C PHE A 82 -2.90 14.34 0.04
N GLY A 83 -2.70 13.12 0.51
CA GLY A 83 -1.63 12.25 0.02
C GLY A 83 -1.94 11.68 -1.37
N THR A 84 -3.17 11.22 -1.58
CA THR A 84 -3.56 10.51 -2.82
C THR A 84 -4.11 11.43 -3.92
N LEU A 85 -4.90 12.47 -3.60
CA LEU A 85 -5.47 13.38 -4.62
C LEU A 85 -4.53 14.52 -5.03
N THR A 86 -3.22 14.39 -4.77
CA THR A 86 -2.26 15.35 -5.32
C THR A 86 -2.16 15.18 -6.83
N ILE A 87 -2.67 16.17 -7.57
CA ILE A 87 -2.44 16.25 -9.01
C ILE A 87 -0.98 16.65 -9.20
N ARG A 88 -0.18 15.74 -9.74
CA ARG A 88 1.20 16.01 -10.15
C ARG A 88 1.26 16.73 -11.49
#